data_AF-A0A936LV64-F1
#
_entry.id   AF-A0A936LV64-F1
#
_cell.length_a   1.000
_cell.length_b   1.000
_cell.length_c   1.000
_cell.angle_alpha   90.00
_cell.angle_beta   90.00
_cell.angle_gamma   90.00
#
_symmetry.space_group_name_H-M   'P 1'
#
loop_
_entity.id
_entity.type
_entity.pdbx_description
1 polymer ?
#
loop_
_entity_poly.entity_id
_entity_poly.type
_entity_poly.pdbx_seq_one_letter_code
_entity_poly.pdbx_strand_id
1 'polypeptide(L)' 'MESSVIRDLYHKHCRFKLRSGKEVFGVVWEVETGPVTRMFFASVRDYERFQRDPQQPIAVIPMLPEEIVHAESLAS' A
#
# COMPACT_ATOMS: atom_id res chain seq x y z
N MET A 1 10.67 4.49 -15.65
CA MET A 1 11.31 3.31 -15.01
C MET A 1 11.14 3.41 -13.49
N GLU A 2 9.93 3.74 -13.01
CA GLU A 2 9.63 4.00 -11.59
C GLU A 2 8.66 2.95 -10.99
N SER A 3 7.96 2.17 -11.82
CA SER A 3 6.94 1.22 -11.37
C SER A 3 7.51 -0.05 -10.72
N SER A 4 8.79 -0.39 -10.93
CA SER A 4 9.38 -1.62 -10.41
C SER A 4 9.63 -1.57 -8.90
N VAL A 5 10.04 -0.41 -8.37
CA VAL A 5 10.42 -0.27 -6.95
C VAL A 5 9.22 -0.40 -6.03
N ILE A 6 8.06 0.13 -6.43
CA ILE A 6 6.84 0.08 -5.62
C ILE A 6 6.29 -1.35 -5.54
N ARG A 7 6.40 -2.14 -6.62
CA ARG A 7 5.94 -3.53 -6.65
C ARG A 7 6.69 -4.42 -5.67
N ASP A 8 7.99 -4.20 -5.51
CA ASP A 8 8.81 -4.94 -4.53
C ASP A 8 8.42 -4.62 -3.08
N LEU A 9 7.62 -3.58 -2.86
CA LEU A 9 7.12 -3.14 -1.55
C LEU A 9 5.68 -3.59 -1.29
N TYR A 10 5.04 -4.28 -2.24
CA TYR A 10 3.68 -4.77 -2.05
C TYR A 10 3.62 -5.80 -0.93
N HIS A 11 2.53 -5.72 -0.16
CA HIS A 11 2.26 -6.58 0.98
C HIS A 11 3.30 -6.49 2.12
N LYS A 12 4.21 -5.50 2.09
CA LYS A 12 5.21 -5.23 3.13
C LYS A 12 4.82 -4.03 3.99
N HIS A 13 5.29 -4.04 5.23
CA HIS A 13 5.17 -2.89 6.12
C HIS A 13 6.14 -1.82 5.65
N CYS A 14 5.60 -0.67 5.26
CA CYS A 14 6.38 0.40 4.67
C CYS A 14 6.03 1.75 5.30
N ARG A 15 6.99 2.67 5.24
CA ARG A 15 6.74 4.10 5.37
C ARG A 15 6.73 4.71 3.98
N PHE A 16 5.66 5.44 3.68
CA PHE A 16 5.49 6.16 2.43
C PHE A 16 5.52 7.65 2.71
N LYS A 17 6.33 8.38 1.94
CA LYS A 17 6.27 9.84 1.86
C LYS A 17 5.43 10.21 0.65
N LEU A 18 4.40 11.01 0.88
CA LEU A 18 3.48 11.47 -0.15
C LEU A 18 3.93 12.83 -0.71
N ARG A 19 3.47 13.15 -1.93
CA ARG A 19 3.72 14.45 -2.58
C ARG A 19 3.24 15.65 -1.76
N SER A 20 2.22 15.47 -0.94
CA SER A 20 1.74 16.47 0.02
C SER A 20 2.73 16.78 1.15
N GLY A 21 3.80 16.01 1.28
CA GLY A 21 4.74 16.07 2.40
C GLY A 21 4.32 15.21 3.61
N LYS A 22 3.11 14.65 3.59
CA LYS A 22 2.65 13.73 4.64
C LYS A 22 3.41 12.41 4.57
N GLU A 23 3.71 11.85 5.74
CA GLU A 23 4.22 10.49 5.87
C GLU A 23 3.13 9.58 6.44
N VAL A 24 3.01 8.39 5.84
CA VAL A 24 2.04 7.36 6.25
C VAL A 24 2.74 6.02 6.41
N PHE A 25 2.27 5.23 7.36
CA PHE A 25 2.82 3.92 7.69
C PHE A 25 1.75 2.87 7.44
N GLY A 26 2.07 1.89 6.59
CA GLY A 26 1.06 0.92 6.17
C GLY A 26 1.56 -0.05 5.11
N VAL A 27 0.59 -0.67 4.45
CA VAL A 27 0.81 -1.67 3.42
C VAL A 27 0.07 -1.24 2.17
N VAL A 28 0.69 -1.47 1.02
CA VAL A 28 0.09 -1.23 -0.28
C VAL A 28 0.04 -2.51 -1.10
N TRP A 29 -0.96 -2.63 -1.97
CA TRP A 29 -1.09 -3.74 -2.90
C TRP A 29 -1.93 -3.32 -4.13
N GLU A 30 -1.77 -4.07 -5.21
CA GLU A 30 -2.60 -3.94 -6.41
C GLU A 30 -3.76 -4.95 -6.41
N VAL A 31 -4.90 -4.52 -6.92
CA VAL A 31 -6.03 -5.39 -7.24
C VAL A 31 -6.36 -5.19 -8.71
N GLU A 32 -6.39 -6.29 -9.45
CA GLU A 32 -6.82 -6.32 -10.84
C GLU A 32 -8.31 -6.61 -10.91
N THR A 33 -9.05 -5.75 -11.62
CA THR A 33 -10.48 -5.89 -11.87
C THR A 33 -10.75 -5.68 -13.36
N GLY A 34 -10.72 -6.79 -14.11
CA GLY A 34 -10.82 -6.75 -15.58
C GLY A 34 -9.65 -5.97 -16.19
N PRO A 35 -9.89 -4.93 -17.00
CA PRO A 35 -8.81 -4.14 -17.61
C PRO A 35 -8.21 -3.09 -16.66
N VAL A 36 -8.70 -2.98 -15.41
CA VAL A 36 -8.31 -1.93 -14.48
C VAL A 36 -7.52 -2.50 -13.31
N THR A 37 -6.28 -2.04 -13.17
CA THR A 37 -5.44 -2.26 -11.99
C THR A 37 -5.57 -1.06 -11.05
N ARG A 38 -5.85 -1.29 -9.77
CA ARG A 38 -5.92 -0.25 -8.74
C ARG A 38 -5.02 -0.59 -7.57
N MET A 39 -4.28 0.40 -7.11
CA MET A 39 -3.46 0.30 -5.92
C MET A 39 -4.25 0.80 -4.70
N PHE A 40 -4.13 0.07 -3.59
CA PHE A 40 -4.76 0.41 -2.33
C PHE A 40 -3.71 0.50 -1.22
N PHE A 41 -4.03 1.29 -0.21
CA PHE A 41 -3.29 1.44 1.03
C PHE A 41 -4.18 1.05 2.21
N ALA A 42 -3.60 0.39 3.21
CA ALA A 42 -4.21 0.25 4.54
C ALA A 42 -3.17 0.49 5.64
N SER A 43 -3.66 0.82 6.84
CA SER A 43 -2.79 0.83 8.02
C SER A 43 -2.24 -0.58 8.27
N VAL A 44 -1.06 -0.68 8.90
CA VAL A 44 -0.46 -1.98 9.27
C VAL A 44 -1.45 -2.81 10.08
N ARG A 45 -2.11 -2.20 11.07
CA ARG A 45 -3.06 -2.89 11.94
C ARG A 45 -4.27 -3.43 11.19
N ASP A 46 -4.80 -2.67 10.24
CA ASP A 46 -5.93 -3.13 9.43
C ASP A 46 -5.52 -4.25 8.48
N TYR A 47 -4.35 -4.13 7.85
CA TYR A 47 -3.83 -5.17 6.98
C TYR A 47 -3.56 -6.49 7.73
N GLU A 48 -2.97 -6.42 8.93
CA GLU A 48 -2.79 -7.59 9.81
C GLU A 48 -4.11 -8.23 10.22
N ARG A 49 -5.16 -7.44 10.49
CA ARG A 49 -6.50 -7.95 10.77
C ARG A 49 -7.08 -8.69 9.56
N PHE A 50 -6.94 -8.11 8.37
CA PHE A 50 -7.36 -8.75 7.12
C PHE A 50 -6.62 -10.07 6.88
N GLN A 51 -5.32 -10.15 7.17
CA GLN A 51 -4.57 -11.40 7.07
C GLN A 51 -5.06 -12.49 8.04
N ARG A 52 -5.54 -12.10 9.23
CA ARG A 52 -6.07 -13.04 10.23
C ARG A 52 -7.50 -13.49 9.91
N ASP A 53 -8.34 -12.57 9.44
CA ASP A 53 -9.72 -12.83 9.06
C ASP A 53 -10.07 -12.07 7.77
N PRO A 54 -9.93 -12.71 6.59
CA PRO A 54 -10.21 -12.08 5.30
C PRO A 54 -11.69 -11.73 5.08
N GLN A 55 -12.61 -12.27 5.89
CA GLN A 55 -14.04 -11.95 5.81
C GLN A 55 -14.38 -10.65 6.56
N GLN A 56 -13.47 -10.18 7.42
CA GLN A 56 -13.68 -8.95 8.16
C GLN A 56 -13.39 -7.72 7.28
N PRO A 57 -14.34 -6.78 7.15
CA PRO A 57 -14.09 -5.53 6.44
C PRO A 57 -12.99 -4.71 7.11
N ILE A 58 -12.08 -4.18 6.30
CA ILE A 58 -11.02 -3.25 6.72
C ILE A 58 -11.11 -1.92 5.98
N ALA A 59 -10.60 -0.87 6.59
CA ALA A 59 -10.49 0.43 5.94
C ALA A 59 -9.33 0.40 4.94
N VAL A 60 -9.63 0.73 3.68
CA VAL A 60 -8.65 0.87 2.61
C VAL A 60 -8.81 2.23 1.95
N ILE A 61 -7.70 2.80 1.50
CA ILE A 61 -7.65 4.08 0.80
C ILE A 61 -7.10 3.81 -0.60
N PRO A 62 -7.79 4.22 -1.68
CA PRO A 62 -7.20 4.20 -3.02
C PRO A 62 -5.92 5.03 -3.01
N MET A 63 -4.83 4.47 -3.54
CA MET A 63 -3.53 5.14 -3.60
C MET A 63 -3.12 5.25 -5.06
N LEU A 64 -2.65 6.42 -5.46
CA LEU A 64 -2.05 6.60 -6.77
C LEU A 64 -0.53 6.42 -6.66
N PRO A 65 0.11 5.58 -7.49
CA PRO A 65 1.56 5.42 -7.46
C PRO A 65 2.30 6.76 -7.57
N GLU A 66 1.78 7.71 -8.35
CA GLU A 66 2.38 9.03 -8.56
C GLU A 66 2.35 9.93 -7.31
N GLU A 67 1.50 9.63 -6.33
CA GLU A 67 1.46 10.35 -5.05
C GLU A 67 2.60 9.95 -4.12
N ILE A 68 3.20 8.77 -4.31
CA ILE A 68 4.31 8.27 -3.50
C ILE A 68 5.62 8.82 -4.05
N VAL A 69 6.26 9.72 -3.28
CA VAL A 69 7.56 10.29 -3.65
C VAL A 69 8.74 9.50 -3.06
N HIS A 70 8.49 8.73 -2.00
CA HIS A 70 9.47 7.83 -1.41
C HIS A 70 8.77 6.70 -0.66
N ALA A 71 9.36 5.51 -0.68
CA ALA A 71 8.87 4.35 0.04
C ALA A 71 10.04 3.55 0.60
N GLU A 72 9.97 3.20 1.89
CA GLU A 72 10.95 2.37 2.58
C GLU A 72 10.27 1.18 3.26
N SER A 73 10.85 -0.01 3.12
CA SER A 73 10.44 -1.18 3.89
C SER A 73 10.88 -1.03 5.35
N LEU A 74 9.97 -1.30 6.27
CA LEU A 74 10.22 -1.28 7.71
C LEU A 74 10.57 -2.67 8.26
N ALA A 75 10.42 -3.71 7.45
CA ALA A 75 10.92 -5.05 7.74
C ALA A 75 12.32 -5.19 7.13
N SER A 76 13.32 -5.48 7.98
CA SER A 76 14.66 -5.98 7.62
C SER A 76 14.66 -7.49 7.56
#